data_AF-A0A7W0Y572-F1
#
_entry.id   AF-A0A7W0Y572-F1
#
_cell.length_a   1.000
_cell.length_b   1.000
_cell.length_c   1.000
_cell.angle_alpha   90.00
_cell.angle_beta   90.00
_cell.angle_gamma   90.00
#
_symmetry.space_group_name_H-M   'P 1'
#
loop_
_entity.id
_entity.type
_entity.pdbx_description
1 polymer ?
#
loop_
_entity_poly.entity_id
_entity_poly.type
_entity_poly.pdbx_seq_one_letter_code
_entity_poly.pdbx_strand_id
1 'polypeptide(L)'
;MSRRTFVSLLGAAGAAAVLRTTRTARADTFGAFPDGKQAAQLPDGVRAKRVLEVFLYGGLSPWETLYFVRDYGKPDDPDPQLANTQYYALPNGTAAAMTSCGVADAARVFGPDELGATVELGPYAARLWDRQDLVSRMRLVVQRHDLEPHEAAVP
;
A
#
# COMPACT_ATOMS: atom_id res chain seq x y z
N MET A 1 61.26 2.00 -6.45
CA MET A 1 59.86 1.84 -6.88
C MET A 1 59.40 3.16 -7.49
N SER A 2 58.91 3.20 -8.73
CA SER A 2 58.60 4.47 -9.41
C SER A 2 57.25 5.03 -8.91
N ARG A 3 57.11 6.36 -8.85
CA ARG A 3 55.83 7.03 -8.49
C ARG A 3 54.64 6.56 -9.35
N ARG A 4 54.90 6.14 -10.59
CA ARG A 4 53.89 5.60 -11.51
C ARG A 4 53.39 4.21 -11.10
N THR A 5 54.26 3.38 -10.51
CA THR A 5 53.91 2.03 -10.06
C THR A 5 53.06 2.05 -8.79
N PHE A 6 53.23 3.06 -7.93
CA PHE A 6 52.43 3.23 -6.71
C PHE A 6 51.00 3.71 -7.02
N VAL A 7 50.85 4.66 -7.95
CA VAL A 7 49.54 5.19 -8.36
C VAL A 7 48.71 4.13 -9.11
N SER A 8 49.32 3.27 -9.93
CA SER A 8 48.59 2.21 -10.62
C SER A 8 48.07 1.13 -9.65
N LEU A 9 48.81 0.81 -8.59
CA LEU A 9 48.41 -0.15 -7.56
C LEU A 9 47.26 0.36 -6.69
N LEU A 10 47.27 1.65 -6.31
CA LEU A 10 46.18 2.28 -5.56
C LEU A 10 44.91 2.47 -6.41
N GLY A 11 45.06 2.83 -7.69
CA GLY A 11 43.94 2.98 -8.62
C GLY A 11 43.20 1.66 -8.90
N ALA A 12 43.94 0.56 -9.04
CA ALA A 12 43.36 -0.76 -9.25
C ALA A 12 42.65 -1.30 -7.99
N ALA A 13 43.21 -1.07 -6.81
CA ALA A 13 42.59 -1.48 -5.54
C ALA A 13 41.31 -0.69 -5.22
N GLY A 14 41.29 0.62 -5.52
CA GLY A 14 40.10 1.45 -5.33
C GLY A 14 38.94 1.09 -6.26
N ALA A 15 39.22 0.81 -7.54
CA ALA A 15 38.18 0.42 -8.50
C ALA A 15 37.54 -0.94 -8.17
N ALA A 16 38.34 -1.90 -7.68
CA ALA A 16 37.83 -3.21 -7.26
C ALA A 16 36.96 -3.15 -5.99
N ALA A 17 37.26 -2.23 -5.07
CA ALA A 17 36.46 -2.01 -3.87
C ALA A 17 35.08 -1.39 -4.19
N VAL A 18 35.03 -0.43 -5.13
CA VAL A 18 33.78 0.25 -5.54
C VAL A 18 32.84 -0.67 -6.34
N LEU A 19 33.39 -1.61 -7.12
CA LEU A 19 32.57 -2.59 -7.85
C LEU A 19 31.98 -3.67 -6.93
N ARG A 20 32.65 -4.02 -5.82
CA ARG A 20 32.14 -4.97 -4.81
C ARG A 20 31.12 -4.37 -3.84
N THR A 21 30.99 -3.04 -3.76
CA THR A 21 29.97 -2.37 -2.94
C THR A 21 28.66 -2.14 -3.66
N THR A 22 28.51 -2.63 -4.90
CA THR A 22 27.19 -2.79 -5.49
C THR A 22 26.44 -3.83 -4.63
N ARG A 23 25.60 -3.34 -3.72
CA ARG A 23 24.62 -4.17 -3.03
C ARG A 23 23.75 -4.76 -4.13
N THR A 24 24.02 -6.00 -4.50
CA THR A 24 23.07 -6.76 -5.31
C THR A 24 21.87 -6.97 -4.41
N ALA A 25 20.78 -6.26 -4.71
CA ALA A 25 19.49 -6.61 -4.14
C ALA A 25 19.16 -8.01 -4.68
N ARG A 26 19.49 -9.05 -3.90
CA ARG A 26 18.89 -10.37 -4.08
C ARG A 26 17.48 -10.25 -3.56
N ALA A 27 16.60 -9.68 -4.37
CA ALA A 27 15.18 -9.77 -4.10
C ALA A 27 14.81 -11.26 -4.21
N ASP A 28 14.34 -11.84 -3.11
CA ASP A 28 13.79 -13.18 -3.15
C ASP A 28 12.58 -13.20 -4.10
N THR A 29 12.30 -14.35 -4.71
CA THR A 29 11.13 -14.48 -5.60
C THR A 29 9.85 -14.20 -4.83
N PHE A 30 8.89 -13.51 -5.45
CA PHE A 30 7.58 -13.25 -4.84
C PHE A 30 6.98 -14.52 -4.18
N GLY A 31 6.60 -14.41 -2.91
CA GLY A 31 6.08 -15.53 -2.10
C GLY A 31 7.15 -16.31 -1.33
N ALA A 32 8.44 -16.03 -1.54
CA ALA A 32 9.49 -16.44 -0.62
C ALA A 32 9.31 -15.70 0.72
N PHE A 33 9.45 -16.45 1.81
CA PHE A 33 9.31 -15.92 3.15
C PHE A 33 10.68 -15.83 3.80
N PRO A 34 10.95 -14.78 4.60
CA PRO A 34 12.20 -14.66 5.30
C PRO A 34 12.47 -15.88 6.20
N ASP A 35 13.72 -16.32 6.22
CA ASP A 35 14.17 -17.41 7.09
C ASP A 35 13.85 -17.09 8.56
N GLY A 36 13.33 -18.09 9.28
CA GLY A 36 12.92 -17.96 10.68
C GLY A 36 11.56 -17.28 10.89
N LYS A 37 10.86 -16.87 9.81
CA LYS A 37 9.52 -16.27 9.87
C LYS A 37 8.42 -17.18 9.30
N GLN A 38 8.70 -18.47 9.12
CA GLN A 38 7.75 -19.42 8.53
C GLN A 38 6.45 -19.53 9.33
N ALA A 39 6.49 -19.29 10.65
CA ALA A 39 5.30 -19.29 11.51
C ALA A 39 4.28 -18.19 11.18
N ALA A 40 4.69 -17.12 10.50
CA ALA A 40 3.80 -16.06 10.03
C ALA A 40 3.16 -16.37 8.66
N GLN A 41 3.52 -17.49 8.03
CA GLN A 41 2.93 -17.90 6.77
C GLN A 41 1.48 -18.32 6.98
N LEU A 42 0.59 -17.83 6.11
CA LEU A 42 -0.74 -18.42 5.99
C LEU A 42 -0.61 -19.92 5.61
N PRO A 43 -1.55 -20.78 6.01
CA PRO A 43 -1.53 -22.20 5.63
C PRO A 43 -1.49 -22.44 4.13
N ASP A 44 -1.02 -23.62 3.72
CA ASP A 44 -1.12 -24.05 2.33
C ASP A 44 -2.57 -24.05 1.84
N GLY A 45 -2.77 -23.67 0.58
CA GLY A 45 -4.10 -23.50 -0.03
C GLY A 45 -4.74 -22.11 0.15
N VAL A 46 -4.25 -21.29 1.09
CA VAL A 46 -4.72 -19.90 1.29
C VAL A 46 -3.63 -18.84 1.05
N ARG A 47 -2.42 -19.26 0.70
CA ARG A 47 -1.33 -18.35 0.31
C ARG A 47 -1.61 -17.69 -1.04
N ALA A 48 -1.41 -16.38 -1.12
CA ALA A 48 -1.43 -15.66 -2.39
C ALA A 48 -0.28 -16.15 -3.28
N LYS A 49 -0.60 -16.58 -4.51
CA LYS A 49 0.40 -17.02 -5.51
C LYS A 49 0.77 -15.92 -6.51
N ARG A 50 -0.06 -14.87 -6.56
CA ARG A 50 0.07 -13.72 -7.46
C ARG A 50 -0.45 -12.51 -6.70
N VAL A 51 0.19 -11.37 -6.90
CA VAL A 51 -0.27 -10.07 -6.40
C VAL A 51 -0.54 -9.17 -7.59
N LEU A 52 -1.68 -8.49 -7.52
CA LEU A 52 -1.96 -7.34 -8.36
C LEU A 52 -1.68 -6.11 -7.50
N GLU A 53 -0.62 -5.38 -7.85
CA GLU A 53 -0.36 -4.06 -7.30
C GLU A 53 -0.96 -3.01 -8.24
N VAL A 54 -1.77 -2.12 -7.68
CA VAL A 54 -2.37 -1.00 -8.43
C VAL A 54 -1.79 0.28 -7.87
N PHE A 55 -0.81 0.84 -8.59
CA PHE A 55 -0.24 2.14 -8.28
C PHE A 55 -0.87 3.20 -9.20
N LEU A 56 -1.43 4.25 -8.61
CA LEU A 56 -2.08 5.34 -9.34
C LEU A 56 -1.32 6.65 -9.05
N TYR A 57 -0.59 7.14 -10.05
CA TYR A 57 0.02 8.46 -10.00
C TYR A 57 -1.07 9.53 -10.07
N GLY A 58 -1.30 10.30 -8.98
CA GLY A 58 -2.17 11.49 -9.04
C GLY A 58 -3.14 11.75 -7.88
N GLY A 59 -2.97 11.14 -6.71
CA GLY A 59 -3.81 11.39 -5.53
C GLY A 59 -4.58 10.16 -5.08
N LEU A 60 -5.17 10.25 -3.87
CA LEU A 60 -5.93 9.17 -3.20
C LEU A 60 -6.76 8.42 -4.23
N SER A 61 -6.42 7.17 -4.49
CA SER A 61 -7.20 6.37 -5.42
C SER A 61 -8.62 6.25 -4.87
N PRO A 62 -9.68 6.40 -5.68
CA PRO A 62 -11.03 6.08 -5.23
C PRO A 62 -11.10 4.65 -4.65
N TRP A 63 -10.20 3.74 -5.08
CA TRP A 63 -10.07 2.38 -4.55
C TRP A 63 -9.39 2.27 -3.19
N GLU A 64 -8.81 3.34 -2.63
CA GLU A 64 -8.33 3.37 -1.23
C GLU A 64 -9.47 3.27 -0.21
N THR A 65 -10.71 3.27 -0.68
CA THR A 65 -11.89 2.98 0.11
C THR A 65 -12.03 1.51 0.55
N LEU A 66 -11.01 0.65 0.36
CA LEU A 66 -11.02 -0.67 0.98
C LEU A 66 -11.04 -0.60 2.51
N TYR A 67 -10.45 0.44 3.10
CA TYR A 67 -10.62 0.80 4.50
C TYR A 67 -11.32 2.16 4.56
N PHE A 68 -12.65 2.16 4.68
CA PHE A 68 -13.43 3.40 4.75
C PHE A 68 -14.16 3.50 6.08
N VAL A 69 -13.85 4.52 6.88
CA VAL A 69 -14.63 4.89 8.07
C VAL A 69 -15.40 6.15 7.73
N ARG A 70 -16.72 6.04 7.59
CA ARG A 70 -17.56 7.12 7.08
C ARG A 70 -17.50 8.39 7.91
N ASP A 71 -17.24 8.27 9.20
CA ASP A 71 -17.17 9.42 10.12
C ASP A 71 -15.83 10.16 10.06
N TYR A 72 -14.79 9.61 9.43
CA TYR A 72 -13.48 10.24 9.37
C TYR A 72 -13.38 11.30 8.28
N GLY A 73 -12.81 12.45 8.66
CA GLY A 73 -12.47 13.53 7.74
C GLY A 73 -13.67 14.33 7.23
N LYS A 74 -14.84 14.18 7.86
CA LYS A 74 -16.05 14.93 7.53
C LYS A 74 -15.83 16.44 7.62
N PRO A 75 -16.67 17.27 6.98
CA PRO A 75 -16.58 18.72 7.12
C PRO A 75 -16.70 19.20 8.58
N ASP A 76 -17.37 18.44 9.44
CA ASP A 76 -17.59 18.69 10.87
C ASP A 76 -16.71 17.81 11.77
N ASP A 77 -15.57 17.31 11.27
CA ASP A 77 -14.63 16.52 12.07
C ASP A 77 -14.19 17.27 13.35
N PRO A 78 -14.21 16.62 14.53
CA PRO A 78 -13.76 17.23 15.78
C PRO A 78 -12.31 17.71 15.77
N ASP A 79 -11.45 17.10 14.95
CA ASP A 79 -10.11 17.59 14.67
C ASP A 79 -10.13 18.49 13.42
N PRO A 80 -9.94 19.81 13.56
CA PRO A 80 -9.95 20.72 12.42
C PRO A 80 -8.88 20.43 11.36
N GLN A 81 -7.82 19.69 11.72
CA GLN A 81 -6.78 19.28 10.76
C GLN A 81 -7.24 18.14 9.86
N LEU A 82 -8.26 17.38 10.28
CA LEU A 82 -8.82 16.26 9.53
C LEU A 82 -10.07 16.66 8.73
N ALA A 83 -10.69 17.80 9.04
CA ALA A 83 -11.89 18.24 8.34
C ALA A 83 -11.66 18.38 6.81
N ASN A 84 -12.58 17.81 6.03
CA ASN A 84 -12.50 17.73 4.56
C ASN A 84 -11.24 17.00 4.06
N THR A 85 -10.89 15.87 4.70
CA THR A 85 -9.83 14.97 4.22
C THR A 85 -10.41 13.65 3.73
N GLN A 86 -9.55 12.76 3.24
CA GLN A 86 -9.93 11.40 2.81
C GLN A 86 -11.08 11.43 1.78
N TYR A 87 -12.18 10.73 2.05
CA TYR A 87 -13.38 10.66 1.21
C TYR A 87 -14.03 12.03 0.97
N TYR A 88 -13.85 12.99 1.88
CA TYR A 88 -14.45 14.33 1.85
C TYR A 88 -13.51 15.39 1.27
N ALA A 89 -12.32 15.02 0.81
CA ALA A 89 -11.34 15.95 0.25
C ALA A 89 -11.82 16.70 -1.00
N LEU A 90 -12.80 16.12 -1.73
CA LEU A 90 -13.41 16.73 -2.91
C LEU A 90 -14.88 17.09 -2.62
N PRO A 91 -15.14 18.27 -2.05
CA PRO A 91 -16.51 18.71 -1.77
C PRO A 91 -17.34 18.67 -3.05
N ASN A 92 -18.50 18.00 -2.99
CA ASN A 92 -19.44 17.77 -4.10
C ASN A 92 -18.91 16.94 -5.29
N GLY A 93 -17.66 16.49 -5.27
CA GLY A 93 -17.08 15.66 -6.34
C GLY A 93 -17.51 14.20 -6.24
N THR A 94 -17.61 13.68 -5.02
CA THR A 94 -17.83 12.24 -4.82
C THR A 94 -19.22 11.78 -5.26
N ALA A 95 -20.29 12.49 -4.89
CA ALA A 95 -21.65 12.12 -5.32
C ALA A 95 -21.81 12.15 -6.85
N ALA A 96 -21.21 13.15 -7.51
CA ALA A 96 -21.21 13.26 -8.96
C ALA A 96 -20.40 12.13 -9.63
N ALA A 97 -19.22 11.81 -9.08
CA ALA A 97 -18.38 10.71 -9.57
C ALA A 97 -19.06 9.34 -9.39
N MET A 98 -19.68 9.10 -8.24
CA MET A 98 -20.44 7.88 -7.98
C MET A 98 -21.61 7.73 -8.95
N THR A 99 -22.35 8.81 -9.19
CA THR A 99 -23.45 8.85 -10.16
C THR A 99 -22.98 8.55 -11.57
N SER A 100 -21.86 9.14 -12.02
CA SER A 100 -21.31 8.90 -13.37
C SER A 100 -20.82 7.45 -13.55
N CYS A 101 -20.36 6.81 -12.48
CA CYS A 101 -20.03 5.39 -12.45
C CYS A 101 -21.24 4.46 -12.35
N GLY A 102 -22.47 5.00 -12.20
CA GLY A 102 -23.69 4.21 -12.03
C GLY A 102 -23.71 3.42 -10.72
N VAL A 103 -23.07 3.94 -9.67
CA VAL A 103 -22.95 3.30 -8.37
C VAL A 103 -23.56 4.20 -7.31
N ALA A 104 -24.42 3.63 -6.45
CA ALA A 104 -24.93 4.34 -5.29
C ALA A 104 -23.87 4.43 -4.18
N ASP A 105 -23.79 5.59 -3.53
CA ASP A 105 -23.11 5.70 -2.23
C ASP A 105 -24.01 5.06 -1.16
N ALA A 106 -23.74 3.78 -0.91
CA ALA A 106 -24.45 2.98 0.08
C ALA A 106 -23.45 2.41 1.08
N ALA A 107 -23.87 2.37 2.35
CA ALA A 107 -23.06 1.79 3.40
C ALA A 107 -22.85 0.28 3.17
N ARG A 108 -21.61 -0.16 3.30
CA ARG A 108 -21.20 -1.56 3.09
C ARG A 108 -20.26 -2.00 4.19
N VAL A 109 -20.84 -2.29 5.35
CA VAL A 109 -20.11 -2.61 6.57
C VAL A 109 -19.25 -3.85 6.37
N PHE A 110 -17.94 -3.69 6.52
CA PHE A 110 -16.97 -4.78 6.50
C PHE A 110 -16.75 -5.36 7.91
N GLY A 111 -16.69 -4.50 8.93
CA GLY A 111 -16.55 -4.89 10.33
C GLY A 111 -15.95 -3.78 11.20
N PRO A 112 -15.84 -3.97 12.52
CA PRO A 112 -15.16 -3.03 13.40
C PRO A 112 -13.63 -3.13 13.25
N ASP A 113 -12.92 -2.01 13.43
CA ASP A 113 -11.47 -2.00 13.65
C ASP A 113 -11.12 -2.18 15.15
N GLU A 114 -9.82 -2.17 15.48
CA GLU A 114 -9.34 -2.30 16.86
C GLU A 114 -9.67 -1.10 17.76
N LEU A 115 -10.01 0.05 17.17
CA LEU A 115 -10.45 1.26 17.86
C LEU A 115 -11.97 1.31 18.04
N GLY A 116 -12.70 0.31 17.53
CA GLY A 116 -14.15 0.23 17.55
C GLY A 116 -14.86 1.03 16.46
N ALA A 117 -14.13 1.60 15.51
CA ALA A 117 -14.72 2.30 14.38
C ALA A 117 -15.34 1.29 13.40
N THR A 118 -16.47 1.66 12.78
CA THR A 118 -17.11 0.82 11.76
C THR A 118 -16.41 1.03 10.42
N VAL A 119 -15.70 0.01 9.96
CA VAL A 119 -15.07 -0.02 8.65
C VAL A 119 -16.06 -0.52 7.62
N GLU A 120 -16.14 0.19 6.51
CA GLU A 120 -16.88 -0.15 5.32
C GLU A 120 -15.94 -0.45 4.16
N LEU A 121 -16.39 -1.26 3.20
CA LEU A 121 -15.89 -1.17 1.84
C LEU A 121 -16.55 0.03 1.18
N GLY A 122 -15.81 1.12 1.06
CA GLY A 122 -16.39 2.36 0.62
C GLY A 122 -16.84 2.33 -0.84
N PRO A 123 -17.50 3.42 -1.28
CA PRO A 123 -18.45 3.35 -2.37
C PRO A 123 -17.83 2.97 -3.72
N TYR A 124 -16.60 3.38 -3.98
CA TYR A 124 -15.88 3.05 -5.21
C TYR A 124 -15.51 1.56 -5.32
N ALA A 125 -15.40 0.85 -4.19
CA ALA A 125 -15.22 -0.60 -4.15
C ALA A 125 -16.53 -1.39 -4.35
N ALA A 126 -17.61 -0.75 -4.83
CA ALA A 126 -18.93 -1.38 -5.01
C ALA A 126 -18.92 -2.71 -5.74
N ARG A 127 -18.20 -2.78 -6.85
CA ARG A 127 -18.14 -4.00 -7.67
C ARG A 127 -17.42 -5.13 -6.95
N LEU A 128 -16.51 -4.81 -6.04
CA LEU A 128 -15.87 -5.80 -5.18
C LEU A 128 -16.86 -6.31 -4.12
N TRP A 129 -17.72 -5.44 -3.59
CA TRP A 129 -18.75 -5.85 -2.63
C TRP A 129 -19.70 -6.91 -3.20
N ASP A 130 -20.09 -6.79 -4.47
CA ASP A 130 -20.96 -7.78 -5.13
C ASP A 130 -20.29 -9.17 -5.24
N ARG A 131 -18.96 -9.25 -5.06
CA ARG A 131 -18.16 -10.48 -5.10
C ARG A 131 -17.97 -11.06 -3.70
N GLN A 132 -19.04 -11.61 -3.15
CA GLN A 132 -19.03 -12.23 -1.81
C GLN A 132 -18.04 -13.40 -1.69
N ASP A 133 -17.73 -14.07 -2.80
CA ASP A 133 -16.66 -15.09 -2.87
C ASP A 133 -15.26 -14.50 -2.61
N LEU A 134 -15.07 -13.21 -2.83
CA LEU A 134 -13.85 -12.47 -2.51
C LEU A 134 -13.95 -11.83 -1.12
N VAL A 135 -15.03 -11.08 -0.86
CA VAL A 135 -15.21 -10.30 0.39
C VAL A 135 -15.18 -11.20 1.63
N SER A 136 -15.81 -12.38 1.58
CA SER A 136 -15.82 -13.33 2.71
C SER A 136 -14.42 -13.83 3.12
N ARG A 137 -13.46 -13.79 2.21
CA ARG A 137 -12.06 -14.21 2.43
C ARG A 137 -11.10 -13.03 2.55
N MET A 138 -11.59 -11.82 2.34
CA MET A 138 -10.78 -10.62 2.39
C MET A 138 -10.29 -10.35 3.82
N ARG A 139 -9.09 -9.82 3.91
CA ARG A 139 -8.50 -9.29 5.13
C ARG A 139 -7.96 -7.91 4.80
N LEU A 140 -8.32 -6.92 5.61
CA LEU A 140 -7.79 -5.57 5.51
C LEU A 140 -6.66 -5.45 6.53
N VAL A 141 -5.49 -5.03 6.06
CA VAL A 141 -4.33 -4.79 6.92
C VAL A 141 -3.93 -3.34 6.71
N VAL A 142 -4.10 -2.51 7.75
CA VAL A 142 -3.62 -1.13 7.74
C VAL A 142 -2.19 -1.14 8.25
N GLN A 143 -1.29 -0.57 7.46
CA GLN A 143 0.12 -0.43 7.82
C GLN A 143 0.48 1.05 7.85
N ARG A 144 1.35 1.41 8.77
CA ARG A 144 1.95 2.75 8.85
C ARG A 144 3.45 2.61 8.70
N HIS A 145 4.04 3.47 7.89
CA HIS A 145 5.47 3.69 7.81
C HIS A 145 5.76 5.19 7.80
N ASP A 146 7.02 5.54 7.95
CA ASP A 146 7.56 6.90 7.88
C ASP A 146 8.25 7.22 6.54
N LEU A 147 8.19 6.28 5.59
CA LEU A 147 8.69 6.44 4.22
C LEU A 147 7.69 7.18 3.32
N GLU A 148 8.19 7.85 2.27
CA GLU A 148 7.30 8.33 1.22
C GLU A 148 6.70 7.15 0.43
N PRO A 149 5.49 7.27 -0.15
CA PRO A 149 4.85 6.17 -0.90
C PRO A 149 5.75 5.56 -1.99
N HIS A 150 6.58 6.38 -2.65
CA HIS A 150 7.52 5.92 -3.66
C HIS A 150 8.71 5.15 -3.09
N GLU A 151 9.17 5.49 -1.89
CA GLU A 151 10.27 4.81 -1.22
C GLU A 151 9.83 3.45 -0.67
N ALA A 152 8.56 3.31 -0.26
CA ALA A 152 7.99 2.06 0.21
C ALA A 152 7.57 1.10 -0.91
N ALA A 153 7.28 1.61 -2.12
CA ALA A 153 6.73 0.83 -3.23
C ALA A 153 7.77 0.28 -4.22
N VAL A 154 9.02 0.77 -4.19
CA VAL A 154 10.09 0.27 -5.07
C VAL A 154 10.89 -0.82 -4.33
N PRO A 155 10.74 -2.10 -4.69
CA PRO A 155 11.49 -3.20 -4.06
C PRO A 155 13.00 -3.16 -4.36
#